data_AF-A0A821Y872-F1
#
_entry.id   AF-A0A821Y872-F1
#
_cell.length_a   1.000
_cell.length_b   1.000
_cell.length_c   1.000
_cell.angle_alpha   90.00
_cell.angle_beta   90.00
_cell.angle_gamma   90.00
#
_symmetry.space_group_name_H-M   'P 1'
#
loop_
_entity.id
_entity.type
_entity.pdbx_description
1 polymer ?
#
loop_
_entity_poly.entity_id
_entity_poly.type
_entity_poly.pdbx_seq_one_letter_code
_entity_poly.pdbx_strand_id
1 'polypeptide(L)'
;MTLILLHTFIIMAIRNYESSESSNNNGNSNVLGYQITCSCMSVSSSVCMQYNCGITAQQASCFAGASLITLADGTFKSLADVQIGDQVLVNKNNTIEPITSFIHAKRQGLFTFLALQIQSVVSNLSSTILVSANHLIFDYDSGEARFAGKFRVGDRVQFIDNSEIVPGEIV
;
A
#
# COMPACT_ATOMS: atom_id res chain seq x y z
N MET A 1 24.32 -7.95 31.58
CA MET A 1 23.04 -8.27 30.90
C MET A 1 22.80 -7.20 29.86
N THR A 2 23.25 -7.45 28.64
CA THR A 2 23.06 -6.58 27.49
C THR A 2 21.62 -6.72 27.01
N LEU A 3 20.86 -5.63 27.15
CA LEU A 3 19.51 -5.48 26.62
C LEU A 3 19.62 -5.34 25.09
N ILE A 4 19.57 -6.45 24.36
CA ILE A 4 19.47 -6.43 22.90
C ILE A 4 18.04 -6.03 22.58
N LEU A 5 17.82 -4.73 22.34
CA LEU A 5 16.61 -4.22 21.74
C LEU A 5 16.56 -4.77 20.30
N LEU A 6 15.94 -5.94 20.15
CA LEU A 6 15.63 -6.53 18.85
C LEU A 6 14.63 -5.59 18.19
N HIS A 7 15.12 -4.66 17.38
CA HIS A 7 14.29 -3.87 16.48
C HIS A 7 13.85 -4.84 15.37
N THR A 8 12.84 -5.67 15.67
CA THR A 8 12.09 -6.37 14.63
C THR A 8 11.36 -5.31 13.85
N PHE A 9 11.99 -4.88 12.78
CA PHE A 9 11.37 -4.06 11.78
C PHE A 9 10.20 -4.87 11.17
N ILE A 10 8.97 -4.47 11.50
CA ILE A 10 7.73 -5.18 11.13
C ILE A 10 7.49 -4.98 9.63
N ILE A 11 7.53 -6.09 8.87
CA ILE A 11 7.21 -6.12 7.45
C ILE A 11 5.71 -6.37 7.33
N MET A 12 4.91 -5.30 7.27
CA MET A 12 3.51 -5.48 6.91
C MET A 12 3.41 -5.91 5.45
N ALA A 13 2.82 -7.10 5.23
CA ALA A 13 2.55 -7.68 3.92
C ALA A 13 1.45 -6.88 3.22
N ILE A 14 1.81 -5.77 2.57
CA ILE A 14 0.85 -4.88 1.93
C ILE A 14 0.76 -5.18 0.44
N ARG A 15 -0.44 -5.50 -0.03
CA ARG A 15 -0.78 -5.68 -1.46
C ARG A 15 -2.02 -4.84 -1.80
N ASN A 16 -2.19 -4.45 -3.07
CA ASN A 16 -3.45 -3.86 -3.56
C ASN A 16 -4.09 -4.71 -4.67
N TYR A 17 -5.40 -4.51 -4.82
CA TYR A 17 -6.34 -5.11 -5.79
C TYR A 17 -6.14 -4.58 -7.22
N GLU A 18 -6.19 -5.47 -8.23
CA GLU A 18 -6.39 -5.11 -9.65
C GLU A 18 -7.89 -5.15 -9.97
N SER A 19 -8.49 -4.01 -10.32
CA SER A 19 -9.88 -3.97 -10.81
C SER A 19 -9.90 -3.94 -12.34
N SER A 20 -10.43 -4.99 -12.96
CA SER A 20 -10.80 -5.02 -14.37
C SER A 20 -12.27 -4.65 -14.51
N GLU A 21 -12.61 -3.52 -15.16
CA GLU A 21 -14.00 -3.29 -15.59
C GLU A 21 -14.13 -2.68 -16.99
N SER A 22 -15.05 -3.30 -17.72
CA SER A 22 -15.52 -3.06 -19.07
C SER A 22 -16.42 -1.81 -19.11
N SER A 23 -16.18 -0.93 -20.08
CA SER A 23 -16.92 0.32 -20.25
C SER A 23 -18.21 0.11 -21.04
N ASN A 24 -19.35 0.48 -20.44
CA ASN A 24 -20.61 0.64 -21.16
C ASN A 24 -21.17 2.04 -20.91
N ASN A 25 -21.33 2.80 -22.00
CA ASN A 25 -21.78 4.19 -22.02
C ASN A 25 -23.29 4.29 -21.75
N ASN A 26 -23.70 5.05 -20.72
CA ASN A 26 -24.73 6.10 -20.86
C ASN A 26 -24.96 6.85 -19.54
N GLY A 27 -25.07 8.18 -19.64
CA GLY A 27 -25.89 8.98 -18.73
C GLY A 27 -25.35 9.20 -17.31
N ASN A 28 -25.00 10.46 -17.01
CA ASN A 28 -25.02 11.06 -15.67
C ASN A 28 -24.58 10.12 -14.54
N SER A 29 -23.35 9.61 -14.64
CA SER A 29 -22.93 8.49 -13.80
C SER A 29 -22.17 9.00 -12.59
N ASN A 30 -22.81 8.88 -11.41
CA ASN A 30 -22.12 8.68 -10.15
C ASN A 30 -21.14 7.51 -10.33
N VAL A 31 -19.88 7.81 -10.65
CA VAL A 31 -18.81 6.82 -10.71
C VAL A 31 -18.58 6.34 -9.29
N LEU A 32 -18.98 5.09 -9.02
CA LEU A 32 -18.74 4.41 -7.76
C LEU A 32 -17.22 4.36 -7.52
N GLY A 33 -16.75 5.19 -6.59
CA GLY A 33 -15.33 5.27 -6.20
C GLY A 33 -14.81 6.68 -5.93
N TYR A 34 -15.52 7.75 -6.31
CA TYR A 34 -15.04 9.12 -6.12
C TYR A 34 -15.73 9.83 -4.93
N GLN A 35 -14.93 10.44 -4.04
CA GLN A 35 -15.46 11.38 -3.04
C GLN A 35 -15.92 12.65 -3.75
N ILE A 36 -17.15 13.08 -3.44
CA ILE A 36 -17.95 14.21 -3.98
C ILE A 36 -17.22 15.57 -4.12
N THR A 37 -15.97 15.73 -3.67
CA THR A 37 -15.22 16.99 -3.60
C THR A 37 -14.15 17.21 -4.67
N CYS A 38 -13.92 16.25 -5.56
CA CYS A 38 -12.95 16.38 -6.66
C CYS A 38 -13.65 16.38 -8.02
N SER A 39 -13.23 17.26 -8.92
CA SER A 39 -13.70 17.33 -10.30
C SER A 39 -12.55 16.98 -11.25
N CYS A 40 -12.80 16.10 -12.21
CA CYS A 40 -11.81 15.80 -13.23
C CYS A 40 -11.57 17.04 -14.11
N MET A 41 -10.31 17.48 -14.22
CA MET A 41 -9.89 18.60 -15.06
C MET A 41 -9.46 18.16 -16.46
N SER A 42 -8.87 16.97 -16.58
CA SER A 42 -8.40 16.46 -17.86
C SER A 42 -8.58 14.95 -17.95
N VAL A 43 -9.00 14.49 -19.13
CA VAL A 43 -9.23 13.08 -19.45
C VAL A 43 -8.35 12.70 -20.64
N SER A 44 -7.69 11.54 -20.56
CA SER A 44 -6.98 10.90 -21.67
C SER A 44 -7.40 9.44 -21.74
N SER A 45 -7.76 8.96 -22.93
CA SER A 45 -8.23 7.57 -23.12
C SER A 45 -9.33 7.14 -22.15
N SER A 46 -10.26 8.05 -21.83
CA SER A 46 -11.35 7.85 -20.84
C SER A 46 -10.89 7.70 -19.39
N VAL A 47 -9.62 7.96 -19.09
CA VAL A 47 -9.06 8.00 -17.74
C VAL A 47 -8.84 9.45 -17.33
N CYS A 48 -9.29 9.83 -16.14
CA CYS A 48 -9.01 11.16 -15.62
C CYS A 48 -7.52 11.27 -15.23
N MET A 49 -6.81 12.18 -15.88
CA MET A 49 -5.37 12.38 -15.69
C MET A 49 -5.07 13.44 -14.65
N GLN A 50 -6.02 14.34 -14.38
CA GLN A 50 -5.85 15.42 -13.42
C GLN A 50 -7.16 15.72 -12.72
N TYR A 51 -7.10 15.82 -11.39
CA TYR A 51 -8.24 16.19 -10.55
C TYR A 51 -8.01 17.58 -9.93
N ASN A 52 -9.04 18.42 -9.97
CA ASN A 52 -9.15 19.58 -9.10
C ASN A 52 -9.95 19.19 -7.87
N CYS A 53 -9.37 19.30 -6.69
CA CYS A 53 -10.08 19.03 -5.46
C CYS A 53 -10.25 20.34 -4.70
N GLY A 54 -11.45 20.63 -4.18
CA GLY A 54 -11.73 21.81 -3.36
C GLY A 54 -11.04 21.80 -1.98
N ILE A 55 -10.15 20.83 -1.75
CA ILE A 55 -9.42 20.60 -0.50
C ILE A 55 -7.96 20.29 -0.84
N THR A 56 -7.05 20.86 -0.06
CA THR A 56 -5.61 20.65 -0.23
C THR A 56 -5.21 19.27 0.28
N ALA A 57 -4.48 18.50 -0.55
CA ALA A 57 -3.91 17.24 -0.13
C ALA A 57 -2.91 17.44 1.02
N GLN A 58 -2.99 16.57 2.02
CA GLN A 58 -2.12 16.61 3.20
C GLN A 58 -0.90 15.71 3.01
N GLN A 59 0.20 16.07 3.67
CA GLN A 59 1.33 15.16 3.82
C GLN A 59 0.95 14.04 4.78
N ALA A 60 1.10 12.80 4.34
CA ALA A 60 0.99 11.60 5.17
C ALA A 60 2.38 11.00 5.41
N SER A 61 2.52 10.17 6.44
CA SER A 61 3.65 9.26 6.67
C SER A 61 3.09 7.85 6.87
N CYS A 62 2.28 7.38 5.91
CA CYS A 62 1.39 6.22 6.06
C CYS A 62 1.18 5.48 4.74
N PHE A 63 0.59 4.28 4.84
CA PHE A 63 -0.03 3.58 3.71
C PHE A 63 -1.45 4.10 3.45
N ALA A 64 -1.95 3.89 2.23
CA ALA A 64 -3.34 4.23 1.90
C ALA A 64 -4.32 3.31 2.63
N GLY A 65 -5.50 3.82 3.01
CA GLY A 65 -6.51 3.01 3.71
C GLY A 65 -7.01 1.80 2.90
N ALA A 66 -7.01 1.90 1.57
CA ALA A 66 -7.40 0.80 0.68
C ALA A 66 -6.35 -0.32 0.59
N SER A 67 -5.13 -0.09 1.07
CA SER A 67 -4.08 -1.11 1.10
C SER A 67 -4.51 -2.31 1.93
N LEU A 68 -4.26 -3.51 1.42
CA LEU A 68 -4.63 -4.75 2.09
C LEU A 68 -3.48 -5.28 2.93
N ILE A 69 -3.80 -5.89 4.06
CA ILE A 69 -2.89 -6.69 4.86
C ILE A 69 -3.37 -8.13 4.93
N THR A 70 -2.44 -9.07 5.11
CA THR A 70 -2.74 -10.49 5.33
C THR A 70 -3.03 -10.75 6.81
N LEU A 71 -4.19 -11.34 7.09
CA LEU A 71 -4.56 -11.83 8.42
C LEU A 71 -3.98 -13.22 8.69
N ALA A 72 -4.06 -13.67 9.95
CA ALA A 72 -3.56 -14.98 10.39
C ALA A 72 -4.18 -16.18 9.67
N ASP A 73 -5.42 -16.05 9.19
CA ASP A 73 -6.13 -17.09 8.43
C ASP A 73 -5.79 -17.05 6.92
N GLY A 74 -4.87 -16.18 6.50
CA GLY A 74 -4.48 -15.97 5.11
C GLY A 74 -5.44 -15.10 4.30
N THR A 75 -6.55 -14.66 4.89
CA THR A 75 -7.45 -13.69 4.25
C THR A 75 -6.86 -12.30 4.26
N PHE A 76 -7.46 -11.39 3.48
CA PHE A 76 -7.02 -10.01 3.37
C PHE A 76 -8.03 -9.05 3.99
N LYS A 77 -7.51 -8.01 4.67
CA LYS A 77 -8.34 -6.91 5.20
C LYS A 77 -7.72 -5.57 4.82
N SER A 78 -8.56 -4.58 4.48
CA SER A 78 -8.08 -3.23 4.19
C SER A 78 -7.60 -2.53 5.46
N LEU A 79 -6.56 -1.70 5.35
CA LEU A 79 -6.05 -0.88 6.45
C LEU A 79 -7.08 0.12 7.00
N ALA A 80 -8.14 0.43 6.25
CA ALA A 80 -9.24 1.24 6.77
C ALA A 80 -10.13 0.48 7.75
N ASP A 81 -10.19 -0.86 7.62
CA ASP A 81 -11.13 -1.74 8.31
C ASP A 81 -10.48 -2.58 9.42
N VAL A 82 -9.15 -2.61 9.48
CA VAL A 82 -8.42 -3.29 10.57
C VAL A 82 -8.73 -2.68 11.93
N GLN A 83 -8.71 -3.54 12.95
CA GLN A 83 -9.03 -3.18 14.33
C GLN A 83 -7.95 -3.65 15.29
N ILE A 84 -7.87 -3.01 16.46
CA ILE A 84 -7.03 -3.50 17.55
C ILE A 84 -7.47 -4.93 17.89
N GLY A 85 -6.50 -5.84 17.99
CA GLY A 85 -6.71 -7.26 18.22
C GLY A 85 -6.80 -8.11 16.94
N ASP A 86 -6.89 -7.51 15.74
CA ASP A 86 -6.74 -8.27 14.50
C ASP A 86 -5.35 -8.91 14.45
N GLN A 87 -5.31 -10.21 14.16
CA GLN A 87 -4.10 -11.02 14.08
C GLN A 87 -3.54 -10.94 12.66
N VAL A 88 -2.35 -10.36 12.50
CA VAL A 88 -1.79 -10.01 11.19
C VAL A 88 -0.44 -10.66 10.96
N LEU A 89 -0.15 -10.98 9.70
CA LEU A 89 1.16 -11.49 9.29
C LEU A 89 2.19 -10.36 9.26
N VAL A 90 3.24 -10.46 10.06
CA VAL A 90 4.25 -9.38 10.21
C VAL A 90 5.61 -9.68 9.59
N ASN A 91 5.87 -10.93 9.17
CA ASN A 91 7.12 -11.31 8.51
C ASN A 91 7.03 -12.68 7.80
N LYS A 92 8.11 -13.05 7.10
CA LYS A 92 8.25 -14.35 6.38
C LYS A 92 8.21 -15.60 7.25
N ASN A 93 8.40 -15.50 8.56
CA ASN A 93 8.41 -16.66 9.44
C ASN A 93 6.99 -17.08 9.85
N ASN A 94 5.97 -16.59 9.14
CA ASN A 94 4.57 -16.70 9.52
C ASN A 94 4.32 -16.22 10.96
N THR A 95 5.08 -15.20 11.39
CA THR A 95 4.85 -14.60 12.70
C THR A 95 3.55 -13.82 12.62
N ILE A 96 2.65 -14.15 13.52
CA ILE A 96 1.37 -13.49 13.67
C ILE A 96 1.42 -12.64 14.93
N GLU A 97 1.09 -11.35 14.79
CA GLU A 97 0.99 -10.44 15.94
C GLU A 97 -0.37 -9.72 15.93
N PRO A 98 -0.93 -9.41 17.12
CA PRO A 98 -2.12 -8.57 17.20
C PRO A 98 -1.77 -7.12 16.91
N ILE A 99 -2.65 -6.40 16.21
CA ILE A 99 -2.59 -4.94 16.18
C ILE A 99 -2.86 -4.42 17.60
N THR A 100 -1.88 -3.75 18.19
CA THR A 100 -1.98 -3.23 19.57
C THR A 100 -2.39 -1.75 19.62
N SER A 101 -2.04 -0.98 18.60
CA SER A 101 -2.36 0.45 18.50
C SER A 101 -2.22 0.95 17.07
N PHE A 102 -2.77 2.14 16.81
CA PHE A 102 -2.54 2.89 15.58
C PHE A 102 -1.76 4.16 15.89
N ILE A 103 -0.50 4.24 15.46
CA ILE A 103 0.31 5.47 15.59
C ILE A 103 -0.26 6.63 14.78
N HIS A 104 -0.97 6.33 13.70
CA HIS A 104 -1.73 7.28 12.89
C HIS A 104 -2.85 6.54 12.14
N ALA A 105 -4.09 7.02 12.24
CA ALA A 105 -5.24 6.46 11.53
C ALA A 105 -6.25 7.56 11.17
N LYS A 106 -5.98 8.30 10.10
CA LYS A 106 -6.89 9.33 9.60
C LYS A 106 -7.73 8.79 8.44
N ARG A 107 -8.98 8.46 8.73
CA ARG A 107 -9.93 7.83 7.78
C ARG A 107 -10.52 8.79 6.74
N GLN A 108 -10.37 10.10 6.92
CA GLN A 108 -10.97 11.12 6.07
C GLN A 108 -9.93 12.16 5.64
N GLY A 109 -10.01 12.60 4.40
CA GLY A 109 -9.13 13.61 3.82
C GLY A 109 -8.47 13.13 2.53
N LEU A 110 -7.85 14.07 1.81
CA LEU A 110 -7.02 13.75 0.65
C LEU A 110 -5.56 13.73 1.05
N PHE A 111 -4.85 12.71 0.56
CA PHE A 111 -3.44 12.49 0.81
C PHE A 111 -2.76 12.11 -0.50
N THR A 112 -1.51 12.54 -0.64
CA THR A 112 -0.68 12.17 -1.78
C THR A 112 0.10 10.90 -1.45
N PHE A 113 -0.06 9.87 -2.28
CA PHE A 113 0.67 8.62 -2.19
C PHE A 113 1.50 8.39 -3.46
N LEU A 114 2.64 7.73 -3.31
CA LEU A 114 3.34 7.08 -4.40
C LEU A 114 2.65 5.75 -4.69
N ALA A 115 2.41 5.49 -5.97
CA ALA A 115 2.08 4.15 -6.45
C ALA A 115 3.36 3.51 -6.95
N LEU A 116 3.87 2.52 -6.22
CA LEU A 116 5.01 1.72 -6.65
C LEU A 116 4.47 0.40 -7.17
N GLN A 117 4.58 0.19 -8.49
CA GLN A 117 4.27 -1.10 -9.09
C GLN A 117 5.46 -2.02 -8.87
N ILE A 118 5.21 -3.18 -8.27
CA ILE A 118 6.23 -4.14 -7.87
C ILE A 118 5.91 -5.45 -8.57
N GLN A 119 6.90 -5.98 -9.28
CA GLN A 119 6.83 -7.29 -9.91
C GLN A 119 7.75 -8.27 -9.19
N SER A 120 7.24 -9.44 -8.81
CA SER A 120 8.06 -10.51 -8.28
C SER A 120 9.11 -10.91 -9.31
N VAL A 121 10.36 -11.08 -8.89
CA VAL A 121 11.44 -11.56 -9.78
C VAL A 121 11.40 -13.09 -9.92
N VAL A 122 10.69 -13.79 -9.03
CA VAL A 122 10.64 -15.27 -9.00
C VAL A 122 9.33 -15.84 -9.50
N SER A 123 8.30 -15.01 -9.71
CA SER A 123 7.00 -15.42 -10.23
C SER A 123 6.37 -14.33 -11.08
N ASN A 124 5.21 -14.61 -11.68
CA ASN A 124 4.45 -13.61 -12.43
C ASN A 124 3.55 -12.74 -11.55
N LEU A 125 3.70 -12.79 -10.22
CA LEU A 125 2.91 -11.95 -9.31
C LEU A 125 3.36 -10.50 -9.39
N SER A 126 2.40 -9.60 -9.52
CA SER A 126 2.58 -8.16 -9.38
C SER A 126 1.74 -7.65 -8.21
N SER A 127 2.13 -6.51 -7.65
CA SER A 127 1.26 -5.73 -6.80
C SER A 127 1.63 -4.26 -6.85
N THR A 128 0.71 -3.39 -6.48
CA THR A 128 1.00 -1.97 -6.32
C THR A 128 0.91 -1.59 -4.85
N ILE A 129 1.97 -1.01 -4.29
CA ILE A 129 1.90 -0.42 -2.96
C ILE A 129 1.60 1.07 -3.06
N LEU A 130 0.61 1.52 -2.29
CA LEU A 130 0.22 2.92 -2.18
C LEU A 130 0.73 3.46 -0.85
N VAL A 131 1.78 4.28 -0.91
CA VAL A 131 2.55 4.67 0.27
C VAL A 131 3.06 6.09 0.17
N SER A 132 3.09 6.85 1.26
CA SER A 132 3.61 8.21 1.23
C SER A 132 5.13 8.22 1.03
N ALA A 133 5.66 9.24 0.35
CA ALA A 133 7.08 9.31 -0.02
C ALA A 133 8.07 9.27 1.18
N ASN A 134 7.61 9.63 2.36
CA ASN A 134 8.35 9.64 3.63
C ASN A 134 8.00 8.44 4.54
N HIS A 135 7.25 7.44 4.08
CA HIS A 135 7.10 6.19 4.82
C HIS A 135 8.31 5.28 4.57
N LEU A 136 8.73 4.54 5.58
CA LEU A 136 9.80 3.55 5.44
C LEU A 136 9.26 2.27 4.80
N ILE A 137 9.96 1.76 3.78
CA ILE A 137 9.73 0.42 3.22
C ILE A 137 11.07 -0.32 3.15
N PHE A 138 11.00 -1.66 3.12
CA PHE A 138 12.18 -2.51 3.21
C PHE A 138 12.82 -2.70 1.85
N ASP A 139 14.07 -2.26 1.75
CA ASP A 139 14.97 -2.53 0.64
C ASP A 139 15.41 -4.00 0.72
N TYR A 140 15.29 -4.73 -0.38
CA TYR A 140 15.64 -6.15 -0.41
C TYR A 140 17.17 -6.37 -0.34
N ASP A 141 17.94 -5.49 -0.96
CA ASP A 141 19.37 -5.67 -1.19
C ASP A 141 20.21 -5.31 0.02
N SER A 142 19.86 -4.19 0.66
CA SER A 142 20.49 -3.76 1.91
C SER A 142 19.91 -4.46 3.14
N GLY A 143 18.66 -4.95 3.06
CA GLY A 143 17.92 -5.45 4.21
C GLY A 143 17.42 -4.36 5.17
N GLU A 144 17.71 -3.09 4.86
CA GLU A 144 17.39 -1.94 5.70
C GLU A 144 16.10 -1.24 5.26
N ALA A 145 15.51 -0.49 6.18
CA ALA A 145 14.36 0.35 5.88
C ALA A 145 14.80 1.71 5.33
N ARG A 146 14.20 2.17 4.23
CA ARG A 146 14.45 3.51 3.68
C ARG A 146 13.17 4.17 3.18
N PHE A 147 13.18 5.49 3.04
CA PHE A 147 11.99 6.24 2.61
C PHE A 147 11.53 5.83 1.21
N ALA A 148 10.23 5.59 1.03
CA ALA A 148 9.63 5.16 -0.23
C ALA A 148 9.97 6.09 -1.41
N GLY A 149 10.02 7.40 -1.19
CA GLY A 149 10.36 8.40 -2.22
C GLY A 149 11.84 8.39 -2.66
N LYS A 150 12.69 7.59 -2.00
CA LYS A 150 14.09 7.36 -2.41
C LYS A 150 14.23 6.19 -3.38
N PHE A 151 13.21 5.34 -3.48
CA PHE A 151 13.21 4.26 -4.46
C PHE A 151 13.02 4.80 -5.89
N ARG A 152 13.56 4.07 -6.85
CA ARG A 152 13.50 4.30 -8.29
C ARG A 152 13.08 3.02 -8.99
N VAL A 153 12.63 3.15 -10.24
CA VAL A 153 12.42 2.00 -11.13
C VAL A 153 13.72 1.20 -11.22
N GLY A 154 13.62 -0.12 -11.12
CA GLY A 154 14.73 -1.07 -11.05
C GLY A 154 15.23 -1.37 -9.63
N ASP A 155 14.84 -0.59 -8.62
CA ASP A 155 15.17 -0.94 -7.22
C ASP A 155 14.34 -2.13 -6.75
N ARG A 156 14.91 -2.93 -5.84
CA ARG A 156 14.26 -4.12 -5.29
C ARG A 156 13.78 -3.90 -3.86
N VAL A 157 12.51 -4.22 -3.63
CA VAL A 157 11.86 -4.20 -2.31
C VAL A 157 11.57 -5.61 -1.83
N GLN A 158 11.45 -5.78 -0.52
CA GLN A 158 10.98 -7.04 0.04
C GLN A 158 9.52 -7.25 -0.37
N PHE A 159 9.29 -8.28 -1.18
CA PHE A 159 7.98 -8.68 -1.67
C PHE A 159 7.63 -10.04 -1.09
N ILE A 160 6.43 -10.19 -0.53
CA ILE A 160 5.99 -11.50 -0.05
C ILE A 160 5.35 -12.22 -1.21
N ASP A 161 5.85 -13.39 -1.57
CA ASP A 161 5.35 -14.28 -2.62
C ASP A 161 5.32 -15.71 -2.07
N ASN A 162 4.16 -16.36 -2.13
CA ASN A 162 3.96 -17.70 -1.56
C ASN A 162 4.46 -17.86 -0.11
N SER A 163 4.28 -16.83 0.72
CA SER A 163 4.75 -16.75 2.12
C SER A 163 6.27 -16.61 2.31
N GLU A 164 7.03 -16.42 1.23
CA GLU A 164 8.46 -16.13 1.28
C GLU A 164 8.72 -14.66 0.95
N ILE A 165 9.74 -14.05 1.60
CA ILE A 165 10.26 -12.76 1.15
C ILE A 165 11.19 -13.01 -0.01
N VAL A 166 10.80 -12.49 -1.16
CA VAL A 166 11.50 -12.57 -2.44
C VAL A 166 11.80 -11.15 -2.92
N PRO A 167 12.74 -10.97 -3.87
CA PRO A 167 12.95 -9.66 -4.47
C PRO A 167 11.75 -9.31 -5.35
N GLY A 168 11.15 -8.15 -5.09
CA GLY A 168 10.20 -7.51 -6.01
C GLY A 168 10.84 -6.28 -6.63
N GLU A 169 10.90 -6.22 -7.95
CA GLU A 169 11.45 -5.08 -8.70
C GLU A 169 10.38 -4.01 -8.92
N ILE A 170 10.73 -2.74 -8.72
CA ILE A 170 9.86 -1.62 -9.04
C ILE A 170 9.88 -1.37 -10.55
N VAL A 171 8.72 -1.41 -11.20
CA VAL A 171 8.55 -1.25 -12.66
C VAL A 171 7.75 0.00 -13.02
#